data_AF-A0A1I4NKH9-F1
#
_entry.id   AF-A0A1I4NKH9-F1
#
_cell.length_a   1.000
_cell.length_b   1.000
_cell.length_c   1.000
_cell.angle_alpha   90.00
_cell.angle_beta   90.00
_cell.angle_gamma   90.00
#
_symmetry.space_group_name_H-M   'P 1'
#
loop_
_entity.id
_entity.type
_entity.pdbx_description
1 polymer ?
#
loop_
_entity_poly.entity_id
_entity_poly.type
_entity_poly.pdbx_seq_one_letter_code
_entity_poly.pdbx_strand_id
1 'polypeptide(L)'
;MSRFTVTFRDEETLVINDIILFEQDQIKEIRGIAADFLQSQLRREEKHGKDLSYITEKQKQTVIHYKDQIISGIPAAKLLDDEIIQVSLYSSERSLKRIRSNDRDTIIGLINRVKNTDTVTKAQFKGYPSLSYTTLEKENPEGMKLPISFVWGKKGNHVIKMITVAPRNVEGEAMETSITETNPETAAMLEEIKKRLNGD
;
A
#
# COMPACT_ATOMS: atom_id res chain seq x y z
N MET A 1 10.03 -10.25 18.55
CA MET A 1 9.72 -10.97 17.30
C MET A 1 9.11 -12.31 17.64
N SER A 2 8.02 -12.65 16.98
CA SER A 2 7.34 -13.94 17.16
C SER A 2 7.29 -14.65 15.82
N ARG A 3 7.51 -15.97 15.86
CA ARG A 3 7.58 -16.84 14.69
C ARG A 3 6.74 -18.08 14.92
N PHE A 4 5.83 -18.38 14.00
CA PHE A 4 5.01 -19.59 14.03
C PHE A 4 4.59 -19.99 12.62
N THR A 5 4.23 -21.26 12.45
CA THR A 5 3.75 -21.79 11.16
C THR A 5 2.23 -21.86 11.13
N VAL A 6 1.68 -21.57 9.96
CA VAL A 6 0.29 -21.83 9.59
C VAL A 6 0.23 -22.72 8.36
N THR A 7 -0.87 -23.47 8.24
CA THR A 7 -1.18 -24.30 7.08
C THR A 7 -2.48 -23.78 6.48
N PHE A 8 -2.48 -23.52 5.18
CA PHE A 8 -3.63 -23.06 4.44
C PHE A 8 -4.54 -24.22 4.02
N ARG A 9 -5.73 -23.90 3.50
CA ARG A 9 -6.70 -24.88 3.00
C ARG A 9 -6.16 -25.74 1.84
N ASP A 10 -5.22 -25.21 1.06
CA ASP A 10 -4.50 -25.91 -0.02
C ASP A 10 -3.25 -26.66 0.48
N GLU A 11 -3.12 -26.88 1.79
CA GLU A 11 -1.98 -27.53 2.44
C GLU A 11 -0.66 -26.77 2.30
N GLU A 12 -0.66 -25.58 1.66
CA GLU A 12 0.49 -24.71 1.64
C GLU A 12 0.83 -24.26 3.06
N THR A 13 2.11 -24.30 3.41
CA THR A 13 2.58 -23.83 4.71
C THR A 13 3.24 -22.47 4.58
N LEU A 14 3.08 -21.65 5.62
CA LEU A 14 3.68 -20.33 5.68
C LEU A 14 4.20 -20.08 7.09
N VAL A 15 5.45 -19.64 7.14
CA VAL A 15 6.05 -19.17 8.38
C VAL A 15 5.68 -17.70 8.54
N ILE A 16 4.90 -17.41 9.57
CA ILE A 16 4.64 -16.06 10.03
C ILE A 16 5.83 -15.60 10.86
N ASN A 17 6.33 -14.41 10.57
CA ASN A 17 7.41 -13.75 11.27
C ASN A 17 7.20 -12.23 11.22
N ASP A 18 6.93 -11.64 12.38
CA ASP A 18 6.57 -10.24 12.49
C ASP A 18 7.36 -9.52 13.59
N ILE A 19 7.39 -8.18 13.51
CA ILE A 19 8.04 -7.30 14.47
C ILE A 19 7.35 -7.36 15.84
N ILE A 20 6.04 -7.61 15.87
CA ILE A 20 5.28 -7.74 17.13
C ILE A 20 5.47 -9.13 17.78
N LEU A 21 5.19 -9.19 19.07
CA LEU A 21 4.99 -10.46 19.77
C LEU A 21 3.49 -10.79 19.74
N PHE A 22 3.12 -11.85 19.02
CA PHE A 22 1.75 -12.34 18.97
C PHE A 22 1.33 -12.97 20.29
N GLU A 23 0.10 -12.66 20.71
CA GLU A 23 -0.57 -13.37 21.79
C GLU A 23 -1.14 -14.70 21.28
N GLN A 24 -1.40 -15.65 22.19
CA GLN A 24 -1.87 -16.98 21.80
C GLN A 24 -3.19 -16.94 21.04
N ASP A 25 -4.10 -16.05 21.41
CA ASP A 25 -5.40 -15.94 20.75
C ASP A 25 -5.28 -15.32 19.35
N GLN A 26 -4.36 -14.39 19.14
CA GLN A 26 -4.01 -13.90 17.79
C GLN A 26 -3.41 -15.02 16.92
N ILE A 27 -2.55 -15.88 17.49
CA ILE A 27 -1.99 -17.04 16.77
C ILE A 27 -3.11 -18.01 16.36
N LYS A 28 -4.04 -18.31 17.27
CA LYS A 28 -5.20 -19.17 16.97
C LYS A 28 -6.08 -18.55 15.88
N GLU A 29 -6.35 -17.25 15.96
CA GLU A 29 -7.13 -16.52 14.97
C GLU A 29 -6.48 -16.60 13.59
N ILE A 30 -5.18 -16.31 13.48
CA ILE A 30 -4.44 -16.40 12.20
C ILE A 30 -4.43 -17.82 11.65
N ARG A 31 -4.30 -18.84 12.51
CA ARG A 31 -4.39 -20.25 12.09
C ARG A 31 -5.78 -20.62 11.59
N GLY A 32 -6.84 -20.15 12.25
CA GLY A 32 -8.21 -20.34 11.80
C GLY A 32 -8.44 -19.71 10.43
N ILE A 33 -8.00 -18.45 10.25
CA ILE A 33 -8.05 -17.77 8.95
C ILE A 33 -7.27 -18.55 7.89
N ALA A 34 -6.08 -19.07 8.20
CA ALA A 34 -5.31 -19.84 7.23
C ALA A 34 -6.06 -21.13 6.82
N ALA A 35 -6.64 -21.86 7.77
CA ALA A 35 -7.35 -23.11 7.51
C ALA A 35 -8.61 -22.91 6.63
N ASP A 36 -9.27 -21.75 6.72
CA ASP A 36 -10.51 -21.48 5.99
C ASP A 36 -10.28 -21.02 4.53
N PHE A 37 -9.11 -20.49 4.20
CA PHE A 37 -8.83 -19.82 2.92
C PHE A 37 -7.63 -20.42 2.18
N LEU A 38 -7.64 -20.33 0.84
CA LEU A 38 -6.43 -20.57 0.04
C LEU A 38 -5.47 -19.40 0.23
N GLN A 39 -4.15 -19.66 0.23
CA GLN A 39 -3.16 -18.59 0.36
C GLN A 39 -3.34 -17.53 -0.73
N SER A 40 -3.59 -17.98 -1.96
CA SER A 40 -3.81 -17.12 -3.13
C SER A 40 -5.04 -16.21 -3.01
N GLN A 41 -6.11 -16.68 -2.34
CA GLN A 41 -7.34 -15.90 -2.12
C GLN A 41 -7.07 -14.70 -1.21
N LEU A 42 -6.37 -14.93 -0.09
CA LEU A 42 -6.00 -13.86 0.84
C LEU A 42 -5.06 -12.82 0.22
N ARG A 43 -4.18 -13.24 -0.72
CA ARG A 43 -3.21 -12.35 -1.36
C ARG A 43 -3.78 -11.50 -2.50
N ARG A 44 -4.70 -12.07 -3.29
CA ARG A 44 -5.19 -11.45 -4.54
C ARG A 44 -6.39 -10.53 -4.32
N GLU A 45 -7.23 -10.84 -3.35
CA GLU A 45 -8.45 -10.06 -3.14
C GLU A 45 -8.34 -9.23 -1.86
N GLU A 46 -8.39 -7.90 -2.01
CA GLU A 46 -8.36 -6.96 -0.88
C GLU A 46 -9.47 -7.25 0.14
N LYS A 47 -10.61 -7.73 -0.34
CA LYS A 47 -11.77 -8.17 0.45
C LYS A 47 -11.54 -9.47 1.24
N HIS A 48 -10.48 -10.20 0.97
CA HIS A 48 -10.15 -11.44 1.68
C HIS A 48 -9.09 -11.26 2.77
N GLY A 49 -8.39 -10.13 2.83
CA GLY A 49 -7.60 -9.80 4.02
C GLY A 49 -8.50 -9.80 5.26
N LYS A 50 -8.09 -10.50 6.32
CA LYS A 50 -8.87 -10.61 7.56
C LYS A 50 -8.24 -9.75 8.64
N ASP A 51 -9.02 -8.78 9.12
CA ASP A 51 -8.62 -7.96 10.26
C ASP A 51 -8.54 -8.87 11.48
N LEU A 52 -7.48 -8.74 12.26
CA LEU A 52 -7.43 -9.38 13.57
C LEU A 52 -8.45 -8.71 14.49
N SER A 53 -9.06 -9.52 15.35
CA SER A 53 -10.04 -9.08 16.35
C SER A 53 -9.53 -7.95 17.24
N TYR A 54 -8.23 -7.92 17.53
CA TYR A 54 -7.58 -6.84 18.26
C TYR A 54 -6.07 -6.73 17.98
N ILE A 55 -5.53 -5.55 18.30
CA ILE A 55 -4.10 -5.30 18.46
C ILE A 55 -3.91 -4.44 19.72
N THR A 56 -3.00 -4.84 20.61
CA THR A 56 -2.82 -4.15 21.89
C THR A 56 -2.08 -2.82 21.70
N GLU A 57 -2.25 -1.88 22.64
CA GLU A 57 -1.52 -0.60 22.60
C GLU A 57 0.00 -0.79 22.57
N LYS A 58 0.53 -1.78 23.29
CA LYS A 58 1.95 -2.13 23.25
C LYS A 58 2.39 -2.59 21.85
N GLN A 59 1.57 -3.39 21.17
CA GLN A 59 1.85 -3.82 19.80
C GLN A 59 1.77 -2.65 18.81
N LYS A 60 0.80 -1.75 18.95
CA LYS A 60 0.71 -0.51 18.14
C LYS A 60 1.94 0.37 18.32
N GLN A 61 2.38 0.61 19.56
CA GLN A 61 3.61 1.35 19.86
C GLN A 61 4.85 0.67 19.26
N THR A 62 4.92 -0.66 19.31
CA THR A 62 6.02 -1.42 18.71
C THR A 62 6.10 -1.18 17.20
N VAL A 63 4.95 -1.18 16.51
CA VAL A 63 4.88 -0.90 15.06
C VAL A 63 5.40 0.49 14.72
N ILE A 64 4.95 1.52 15.45
CA ILE A 64 5.40 2.90 15.21
C ILE A 64 6.90 3.06 15.54
N HIS A 65 7.35 2.48 16.66
CA HIS A 65 8.76 2.50 17.03
C HIS A 65 9.66 1.87 15.96
N TYR A 66 9.31 0.68 15.45
CA TYR A 66 10.07 0.02 14.39
C TYR A 66 10.04 0.81 13.08
N LYS A 67 8.88 1.39 12.72
CA LYS A 67 8.77 2.29 11.57
C LYS A 67 9.77 3.44 11.70
N ASP A 68 9.76 4.14 12.82
CA ASP A 68 10.58 5.32 13.04
C ASP A 68 12.07 4.98 13.10
N GLN A 69 12.44 3.84 13.69
CA GLN A 69 13.82 3.35 13.66
C GLN A 69 14.35 3.13 12.25
N ILE A 70 13.50 2.70 11.31
CA ILE A 70 13.90 2.43 9.92
C ILE A 70 14.02 3.74 9.11
N ILE A 71 13.15 4.73 9.36
CA ILE A 71 12.98 5.88 8.44
C ILE A 71 13.45 7.22 9.01
N SER A 72 13.70 7.33 10.31
CA SER A 72 14.05 8.59 10.97
C SER A 72 15.35 9.16 10.41
N GLY A 73 15.35 10.47 10.14
CA GLY A 73 16.50 11.19 9.60
C GLY A 73 16.83 10.89 8.13
N ILE A 74 16.13 9.96 7.46
CA ILE A 74 16.40 9.59 6.06
C ILE A 74 15.42 10.35 5.13
N PRO A 75 15.91 11.06 4.09
CA PRO A 75 15.04 11.65 3.07
C PRO A 75 14.21 10.61 2.33
N ALA A 76 12.96 10.94 1.99
CA ALA A 76 12.05 10.01 1.30
C ALA A 76 12.59 9.48 -0.04
N ALA A 77 13.26 10.33 -0.82
CA ALA A 77 13.92 9.91 -2.05
C ALA A 77 14.96 8.82 -1.80
N LYS A 78 15.77 8.95 -0.74
CA LYS A 78 16.78 7.95 -0.36
C LYS A 78 16.14 6.66 0.15
N LEU A 79 15.05 6.75 0.91
CA LEU A 79 14.30 5.56 1.35
C LEU A 79 13.76 4.75 0.17
N LEU A 80 13.37 5.43 -0.92
CA LEU A 80 12.96 4.80 -2.17
C LEU A 80 14.16 4.21 -2.95
N ASP A 81 15.22 5.01 -3.15
CA ASP A 81 16.39 4.62 -3.94
C ASP A 81 17.15 3.43 -3.33
N ASP A 82 17.27 3.40 -2.00
CA ASP A 82 17.92 2.32 -1.27
C ASP A 82 17.00 1.10 -1.05
N GLU A 83 15.78 1.12 -1.62
CA GLU A 83 14.72 0.12 -1.44
C GLU A 83 14.36 -0.20 0.03
N ILE A 84 14.59 0.77 0.94
CA ILE A 84 14.23 0.66 2.37
C ILE A 84 12.71 0.72 2.54
N ILE A 85 12.04 1.50 1.69
CA ILE A 85 10.59 1.48 1.53
C ILE A 85 10.24 1.03 0.13
N GLN A 86 9.44 -0.02 0.04
CA GLN A 86 8.91 -0.53 -1.21
C GLN A 86 7.42 -0.19 -1.30
N VAL A 87 7.03 0.50 -2.37
CA VAL A 87 5.63 0.85 -2.62
C VAL A 87 5.05 -0.11 -3.63
N SER A 88 4.09 -0.92 -3.19
CA SER A 88 3.30 -1.79 -4.05
C SER A 88 1.93 -1.18 -4.27
N LEU A 89 1.68 -0.70 -5.49
CA LEU A 89 0.37 -0.22 -5.91
C LEU A 89 -0.51 -1.42 -6.26
N TYR A 90 -1.55 -1.67 -5.45
CA TYR A 90 -2.60 -2.62 -5.80
C TYR A 90 -3.74 -1.83 -6.42
N SER A 91 -3.91 -1.97 -7.73
CA SER A 91 -4.98 -1.29 -8.46
C SER A 91 -6.11 -2.25 -8.81
N SER A 92 -7.34 -1.77 -8.71
CA SER A 92 -8.34 -2.17 -9.70
C SER A 92 -7.86 -1.70 -11.08
N GLU A 93 -8.02 -2.47 -12.15
CA GLU A 93 -7.56 -2.11 -13.51
C GLU A 93 -7.99 -0.69 -13.97
N ARG A 94 -9.06 -0.13 -13.38
CA ARG A 94 -9.53 1.25 -13.63
C ARG A 94 -8.66 2.32 -12.99
N SER A 95 -8.03 2.04 -11.84
CA SER A 95 -7.17 3.00 -11.14
C SER A 95 -5.78 3.11 -11.79
N LEU A 96 -5.24 2.02 -12.35
CA LEU A 96 -3.99 2.03 -13.13
C LEU A 96 -4.10 2.87 -14.41
N LYS A 97 -5.29 2.91 -15.03
CA LYS A 97 -5.53 3.74 -16.22
C LYS A 97 -5.57 5.25 -15.91
N ARG A 98 -5.94 5.64 -14.69
CA ARG A 98 -5.91 7.05 -14.21
C ARG A 98 -4.55 7.44 -13.64
N ILE A 99 -3.93 6.54 -12.88
CA ILE A 99 -2.57 6.69 -12.34
C ILE A 99 -1.60 6.17 -13.39
N ARG A 100 -1.59 6.83 -14.56
CA ARG A 100 -0.46 6.72 -15.49
C ARG A 100 0.69 7.57 -14.95
N SER A 101 1.19 7.21 -13.78
CA SER A 101 2.59 7.42 -13.48
C SER A 101 2.98 6.61 -12.26
N ASN A 102 3.99 5.76 -12.44
CA ASN A 102 4.98 5.53 -11.41
C ASN A 102 5.76 6.84 -11.19
N ASP A 103 5.06 7.96 -10.97
CA ASP A 103 5.67 9.25 -10.78
C ASP A 103 6.39 9.20 -9.44
N ARG A 104 7.70 9.37 -9.55
CA ARG A 104 8.61 9.32 -8.44
C ARG A 104 8.19 10.31 -7.36
N ASP A 105 7.67 11.47 -7.74
CA ASP A 105 7.23 12.52 -6.80
C ASP A 105 5.99 12.08 -6.02
N THR A 106 5.03 11.43 -6.68
CA THR A 106 3.87 10.80 -6.02
C THR A 106 4.31 9.74 -5.01
N ILE A 107 5.27 8.88 -5.36
CA ILE A 107 5.80 7.83 -4.46
C ILE A 107 6.54 8.45 -3.28
N ILE A 108 7.37 9.47 -3.53
CA ILE A 108 8.07 10.25 -2.50
C ILE A 108 7.05 10.91 -1.55
N GLY A 109 5.96 11.46 -2.09
CA GLY A 109 4.86 12.04 -1.32
C GLY A 109 4.20 11.03 -0.38
N LEU A 110 3.94 9.81 -0.86
CA LEU A 110 3.40 8.73 -0.02
C LEU A 110 4.38 8.31 1.08
N ILE A 111 5.68 8.21 0.77
CA ILE A 111 6.71 7.90 1.76
C ILE A 111 6.75 8.98 2.84
N ASN A 112 6.69 10.26 2.47
CA ASN A 112 6.63 11.36 3.44
C ASN A 112 5.41 11.25 4.36
N ARG A 113 4.24 10.85 3.84
CA ARG A 113 3.06 10.60 4.68
C ARG A 113 3.26 9.43 5.65
N VAL A 114 3.84 8.31 5.19
CA VAL A 114 4.19 7.19 6.09
C VAL A 114 5.09 7.65 7.23
N LYS A 115 6.08 8.51 6.93
CA LYS A 115 6.95 9.09 7.96
C LYS A 115 6.16 9.84 9.03
N ASN A 116 5.14 10.58 8.63
CA ASN A 116 4.32 11.39 9.54
C ASN A 116 3.26 10.57 10.31
N THR A 117 2.90 9.37 9.85
CA THR A 117 1.95 8.53 10.61
C THR A 117 2.51 8.15 11.98
N ASP A 118 1.67 8.17 13.02
CA ASP A 118 2.06 7.96 14.41
C ASP A 118 1.11 7.03 15.17
N THR A 119 0.05 6.56 14.51
CA THR A 119 -0.99 5.72 15.11
C THR A 119 -1.29 4.52 14.23
N VAL A 120 -1.55 3.37 14.87
CA VAL A 120 -2.02 2.15 14.20
C VAL A 120 -3.48 1.89 14.57
N THR A 121 -4.35 1.76 13.58
CA THR A 121 -5.78 1.47 13.80
C THR A 121 -6.07 -0.02 13.87
N LYS A 122 -5.48 -0.80 12.97
CA LYS A 122 -5.75 -2.23 12.85
C LYS A 122 -4.59 -2.98 12.23
N ALA A 123 -4.61 -4.30 12.44
CA ALA A 123 -3.74 -5.26 11.77
C ALA A 123 -4.58 -6.24 10.96
N GLN A 124 -4.11 -6.58 9.77
CA GLN A 124 -4.80 -7.46 8.84
C GLN A 124 -3.86 -8.57 8.37
N PHE A 125 -4.32 -9.82 8.40
CA PHE A 125 -3.63 -10.96 7.81
C PHE A 125 -4.07 -11.15 6.36
N LYS A 126 -3.11 -11.13 5.43
CA LYS A 126 -3.33 -11.19 3.97
C LYS A 126 -2.64 -12.40 3.32
N GLY A 127 -2.31 -13.43 4.08
CA GLY A 127 -1.58 -14.60 3.57
C GLY A 127 -0.10 -14.32 3.23
N TYR A 128 0.49 -13.27 3.83
CA TYR A 128 1.93 -12.97 3.77
C TYR A 128 2.60 -13.33 5.11
N PRO A 129 3.93 -13.52 5.14
CA PRO A 129 4.68 -13.81 6.37
C PRO A 129 4.50 -12.78 7.49
N SER A 130 4.03 -11.57 7.17
CA SER A 130 3.80 -10.48 8.13
C SER A 130 2.38 -9.94 8.00
N LEU A 131 1.91 -9.27 9.05
CA LEU A 131 0.68 -8.50 9.06
C LEU A 131 0.81 -7.22 8.23
N SER A 132 -0.35 -6.73 7.79
CA SER A 132 -0.52 -5.39 7.23
C SER A 132 -1.13 -4.50 8.31
N TYR A 133 -0.42 -3.47 8.74
CA TYR A 133 -0.84 -2.49 9.72
C TYR A 133 -1.39 -1.25 9.02
N THR A 134 -2.58 -0.82 9.40
CA THR A 134 -3.14 0.44 8.88
C THR A 134 -2.70 1.59 9.79
N THR A 135 -1.86 2.49 9.27
CA THR A 135 -1.39 3.67 9.99
C THR A 135 -2.14 4.94 9.56
N LEU A 136 -2.17 5.91 10.46
CA LEU A 136 -2.71 7.25 10.25
C LEU A 136 -1.89 8.29 11.02
N GLU A 137 -2.08 9.55 10.66
CA GLU A 137 -1.61 10.71 11.43
C GLU A 137 -2.68 11.05 12.48
N LYS A 138 -2.32 11.05 13.78
CA LYS A 138 -3.26 11.29 14.88
C LYS A 138 -3.95 12.65 14.79
N GLU A 139 -3.21 13.66 14.35
CA GLU A 139 -3.72 15.03 14.18
C GLU A 139 -4.59 15.20 12.92
N ASN A 140 -4.66 14.17 12.07
CA ASN A 140 -5.50 14.14 10.88
C ASN A 140 -6.20 12.77 10.73
N PRO A 141 -7.20 12.47 11.56
CA PRO A 141 -7.90 11.19 11.54
C PRO A 141 -8.78 10.96 10.30
N GLU A 142 -9.14 12.03 9.58
CA GLU A 142 -9.75 11.96 8.24
C GLU A 142 -8.70 11.79 7.12
N GLY A 143 -7.42 11.81 7.49
CA GLY A 143 -6.31 11.63 6.59
C GLY A 143 -6.27 10.24 5.94
N MET A 144 -5.39 10.13 4.94
CA MET A 144 -5.21 8.90 4.18
C MET A 144 -4.69 7.78 5.08
N LYS A 145 -5.45 6.69 5.17
CA LYS A 145 -5.03 5.44 5.82
C LYS A 145 -3.97 4.75 4.97
N LEU A 146 -2.83 4.43 5.58
CA LEU A 146 -1.68 3.85 4.87
C LEU A 146 -1.38 2.44 5.40
N PRO A 147 -1.63 1.40 4.60
CA PRO A 147 -1.24 0.04 4.96
C PRO A 147 0.28 -0.13 4.82
N ILE A 148 0.95 -0.50 5.91
CA ILE A 148 2.37 -0.88 5.92
C ILE A 148 2.56 -2.31 6.42
N SER A 149 3.66 -2.93 6.05
CA SER A 149 4.08 -4.26 6.52
C SER A 149 5.60 -4.29 6.63
N PHE A 150 6.14 -5.13 7.49
CA PHE A 150 7.58 -5.24 7.72
C PHE A 150 8.06 -6.57 7.16
N VAL A 151 8.94 -6.52 6.17
CA VAL A 151 9.50 -7.71 5.53
C VAL A 151 10.99 -7.77 5.75
N TRP A 152 11.53 -8.98 5.84
CA TRP A 152 12.96 -9.17 5.98
C TRP A 152 13.65 -8.86 4.65
N GLY A 153 14.52 -7.85 4.66
CA GLY A 153 15.37 -7.50 3.53
C GLY A 153 16.53 -8.48 3.36
N LYS A 154 17.14 -8.49 2.17
CA LYS A 154 18.24 -9.39 1.79
C LYS A 154 19.48 -9.27 2.71
N LYS A 155 19.66 -8.14 3.40
CA LYS A 155 20.79 -7.85 4.30
C LYS A 155 20.47 -8.09 5.79
N GLY A 156 19.35 -8.75 6.11
CA GLY A 156 18.95 -9.03 7.51
C GLY A 156 18.26 -7.87 8.24
N ASN A 157 18.13 -6.70 7.60
CA ASN A 157 17.37 -5.56 8.12
C ASN A 157 15.89 -5.64 7.67
N HIS A 158 14.98 -5.03 8.43
CA HIS A 158 13.58 -4.93 8.04
C HIS A 158 13.41 -3.83 6.98
N VAL A 159 12.66 -4.15 5.92
CA VAL A 159 12.20 -3.23 4.88
C VAL A 159 10.72 -2.97 5.14
N ILE A 160 10.29 -1.72 4.97
CA ILE A 160 8.88 -1.39 5.06
C ILE A 160 8.26 -1.56 3.68
N LYS A 161 7.35 -2.51 3.55
CA LYS A 161 6.53 -2.65 2.35
C LYS A 161 5.20 -1.94 2.58
N MET A 162 5.01 -0.84 1.86
CA MET A 162 3.75 -0.11 1.83
C MET A 162 2.87 -0.67 0.72
N ILE A 163 1.61 -0.96 1.06
CA ILE A 163 0.60 -1.42 0.12
C ILE A 163 -0.38 -0.28 -0.06
N THR A 164 -0.28 0.45 -1.17
CA THR A 164 -1.22 1.52 -1.49
C THR A 164 -2.34 1.00 -2.37
N VAL A 165 -3.56 1.15 -1.88
CA VAL A 165 -4.79 1.00 -2.68
C VAL A 165 -5.05 2.36 -3.27
N ALA A 166 -5.09 2.44 -4.61
CA ALA A 166 -5.41 3.70 -5.27
C ALA A 166 -6.77 4.22 -4.76
N PRO A 167 -6.88 5.49 -4.31
CA PRO A 167 -8.13 5.99 -3.76
C PRO A 167 -9.27 5.85 -4.76
N ARG A 168 -10.42 5.35 -4.28
CA ARG A 168 -11.71 5.61 -4.93
C ARG A 168 -12.05 7.06 -4.61
N ASN A 169 -12.22 7.86 -5.67
CA ASN A 169 -12.61 9.27 -5.62
C ASN A 169 -11.57 10.20 -4.99
N VAL A 170 -10.52 10.49 -5.76
CA VAL A 170 -10.22 11.90 -5.99
C VAL A 170 -10.88 12.18 -7.32
N GLU A 171 -11.76 13.18 -7.39
CA GLU A 171 -12.14 13.77 -8.67
C GLU A 171 -10.83 14.14 -9.36
N GLY A 172 -10.44 13.33 -10.33
CA GLY A 172 -9.45 13.77 -11.28
C GLY A 172 -10.15 14.86 -12.04
N GLU A 173 -9.78 16.12 -11.78
CA GLU A 173 -9.63 17.04 -12.90
C GLU A 173 -8.59 16.41 -13.82
N ALA A 174 -9.05 15.49 -14.66
CA ALA A 174 -8.53 15.41 -15.99
C ALA A 174 -8.92 16.75 -16.63
N MET A 175 -8.15 17.80 -16.37
CA MET A 175 -7.97 18.76 -17.44
C MET A 175 -7.19 17.99 -18.50
N GLU A 176 -7.94 17.33 -19.38
CA GLU A 176 -7.62 17.43 -20.79
C GLU A 176 -7.27 18.90 -20.98
N THR A 177 -5.98 19.20 -21.18
CA THR A 177 -5.59 20.47 -21.76
C THR A 177 -6.17 20.42 -23.17
N SER A 178 -7.43 20.79 -23.24
CA SER A 178 -8.15 21.15 -24.44
C SER A 178 -7.33 22.30 -25.02
N ILE A 179 -6.43 21.98 -25.96
CA ILE A 179 -5.72 22.98 -26.79
C ILE A 179 -6.74 23.83 -27.60
N THR A 180 -8.03 23.54 -27.47
CA THR A 180 -9.14 24.31 -28.01
C THR A 180 -9.48 25.59 -27.24
N GLU A 181 -8.95 25.85 -26.02
CA GLU A 181 -9.31 27.07 -25.28
C GLU A 181 -8.28 28.21 -25.31
N THR A 182 -7.07 28.00 -25.84
CA THR A 182 -6.02 29.05 -25.80
C THR A 182 -5.59 29.62 -27.14
N ASN A 183 -5.98 29.05 -28.28
CA ASN A 183 -5.72 29.67 -29.58
C ASN A 183 -6.68 29.17 -30.69
N PRO A 184 -7.66 29.99 -31.14
CA PRO A 184 -8.63 29.59 -32.16
C PRO A 184 -8.02 29.26 -33.53
N GLU A 185 -6.80 29.75 -33.84
CA GLU A 185 -6.10 29.42 -35.09
C GLU A 185 -5.62 27.96 -35.13
N THR A 186 -5.19 27.42 -33.98
CA THR A 186 -4.69 26.04 -33.87
C THR A 186 -5.83 25.02 -33.97
N ALA A 187 -7.02 25.37 -33.48
CA ALA A 187 -8.22 24.54 -33.60
C ALA A 187 -8.70 24.41 -35.05
N ALA A 188 -8.66 25.51 -35.82
CA ALA A 188 -9.02 25.49 -37.24
C ALA A 188 -8.04 24.63 -38.07
N MET A 189 -6.74 24.72 -37.77
CA MET A 189 -5.71 23.93 -38.45
C MET A 189 -5.86 22.41 -38.18
N LEU A 190 -6.24 22.02 -36.96
CA LEU A 190 -6.46 20.61 -36.59
C LEU A 190 -7.71 20.01 -37.25
N GLU A 191 -8.78 20.79 -37.41
CA GLU A 191 -9.98 20.33 -38.12
C GLU A 191 -9.75 20.18 -39.63
N GLU A 192 -8.92 21.04 -40.23
CA GLU A 192 -8.57 20.89 -41.65
C GLU A 192 -7.66 19.68 -41.91
N ILE A 193 -6.76 19.35 -40.98
CA ILE A 193 -5.95 18.12 -41.04
C ILE A 193 -6.83 16.87 -40.89
N LYS A 194 -7.83 16.89 -40.00
CA LYS A 194 -8.80 15.78 -39.87
C LYS A 194 -9.63 15.57 -41.13
N LYS A 195 -10.10 16.65 -41.78
CA LYS A 195 -10.83 16.55 -43.06
C LYS A 195 -9.97 15.91 -44.15
N ARG A 196 -8.69 16.28 -44.25
CA ARG A 196 -7.76 15.70 -45.23
C ARG A 196 -7.41 14.24 -44.98
N LEU A 197 -7.47 13.77 -43.74
CA LEU A 197 -7.16 12.39 -43.36
C LEU A 197 -8.37 11.44 -43.46
N ASN A 198 -9.60 11.96 -43.42
CA ASN A 198 -10.84 11.17 -43.46
C ASN A 198 -11.60 11.25 -44.79
N GLY A 199 -10.97 11.77 -45.86
CA GLY A 199 -11.37 11.59 -47.25
C GLY A 199 -12.87 11.70 -47.57
N ASP A 200 -13.36 12.93 -47.69
CA ASP A 200 -14.36 13.38 -48.68
C ASP A 200 -14.00 14.81 -49.11
#